data_AF-A0A2J8A2Y0-F1
#
_entry.id   AF-A0A2J8A2Y0-F1
#
_cell.length_a   1.000
_cell.length_b   1.000
_cell.length_c   1.000
_cell.angle_alpha   90.00
_cell.angle_beta   90.00
_cell.angle_gamma   90.00
#
_symmetry.space_group_name_H-M   'P 1'
#
loop_
_entity.id
_entity.type
_entity.pdbx_description
1 polymer ?
#
loop_
_entity_poly.entity_id
_entity_poly.type
_entity_poly.pdbx_seq_one_letter_code
_entity_poly.pdbx_strand_id
1 'polypeptide(L)'
;MPPKGGKKTKGGTPISATPLALYKGALAAIRAWSPVSSSRADADALLALGACAQQLQARMGLAAGPAAATDPDGSSASSGGAQPTSCAEGGQEDALLAPVWPLLEQSLAVGAQSYGAVVRHSLDLELDDWEDEPGFLLACAHFETGERVPRRFAYPPLRNPVLHYPLDPLLDPSASPSASTSASSTSSSSSSAPGHERYVRAVDGALPPALLGALRSALSPGSSFWREHGYGRVGYFSYMHQLGSPALSAVHQAATLLHRIVAQRFPAAAEARYAEWAHCRRHPSGHQLHFDSDDEGEGGVRNPIVSTVIYLTGGVGGPTLVTPQLLGGPLAQHGWLVHPRENRLGMFTGDVLHGVVPGRGPSPRPGEHRITLMVAFWRDIQCRPRGDGLPGPTQPFPTAPTAAPDASPTDAAAGAAAAAASVPASCPASHSSATGCASGSGPGSGAPDAPGSPSAAAAPAACRYTWMTDLAPHPGGLEGWGAASPVDVAPTPIARVWERADGGEAQPGAVQYDACFQGF
;
A
#
# COMPACT_ATOMS: atom_id res chain seq x y z
N MET A 1 50.14 -6.37 48.62
CA MET A 1 48.90 -6.07 47.88
C MET A 1 48.23 -7.38 47.48
N PRO A 2 47.03 -7.70 47.99
CA PRO A 2 46.24 -8.81 47.46
C PRO A 2 45.37 -8.33 46.28
N PRO A 3 44.97 -9.22 45.36
CA PRO A 3 44.33 -8.84 44.10
C PRO A 3 42.90 -8.36 44.29
N LYS A 4 42.51 -7.41 43.44
CA LYS A 4 41.18 -6.79 43.37
C LYS A 4 40.10 -7.85 43.13
N GLY A 5 39.02 -7.73 43.90
CA GLY A 5 37.87 -8.64 43.91
C GLY A 5 37.21 -8.81 42.54
N GLY A 6 36.81 -10.05 42.26
CA GLY A 6 36.06 -10.43 41.07
C GLY A 6 34.67 -9.79 41.02
N LYS A 7 34.31 -9.26 39.84
CA LYS A 7 32.94 -8.86 39.52
C LYS A 7 32.03 -10.09 39.61
N LYS A 8 31.13 -10.11 40.60
CA LYS A 8 29.99 -11.03 40.63
C LYS A 8 29.10 -10.73 39.42
N THR A 9 29.11 -11.58 38.41
CA THR A 9 28.09 -11.63 37.37
C THR A 9 26.77 -12.03 38.04
N LYS A 10 25.85 -11.06 38.20
CA LYS A 10 24.47 -11.36 38.57
C LYS A 10 23.88 -12.25 37.46
N GLY A 11 23.55 -13.50 37.80
CA GLY A 11 22.83 -14.39 36.90
C GLY A 11 21.42 -13.84 36.65
N GLY A 12 21.27 -13.07 35.57
CA GLY A 12 19.96 -12.72 35.04
C GLY A 12 19.38 -13.95 34.34
N THR A 13 18.09 -14.22 34.56
CA THR A 13 17.34 -15.22 33.81
C THR A 13 17.50 -14.92 32.31
N PRO A 14 17.85 -15.91 31.48
CA PRO A 14 17.99 -15.69 30.04
C PRO A 14 16.67 -15.18 29.47
N ILE A 15 16.71 -13.99 28.87
CA ILE A 15 15.55 -13.40 28.19
C ILE A 15 15.28 -14.27 26.96
N SER A 16 14.07 -14.81 26.83
CA SER A 16 13.67 -15.57 25.66
C SER A 16 13.73 -14.68 24.41
N ALA A 17 14.26 -15.22 23.31
CA ALA A 17 14.30 -14.49 22.04
C ALA A 17 12.89 -14.18 21.55
N THR A 18 12.67 -12.97 21.03
CA THR A 18 11.41 -12.56 20.43
C THR A 18 11.16 -13.29 19.10
N PRO A 19 9.91 -13.43 18.63
CA PRO A 19 9.58 -14.00 17.33
C PRO A 19 10.36 -13.38 16.17
N LEU A 20 10.50 -12.05 16.14
CA LEU A 20 11.30 -11.38 15.11
C LEU A 20 12.80 -11.71 15.23
N ALA A 21 13.34 -11.81 16.45
CA ALA A 21 14.73 -12.20 16.64
C ALA A 21 14.98 -13.65 16.17
N LEU A 22 14.03 -14.55 16.42
CA LEU A 22 14.05 -15.93 15.92
C LEU A 22 13.98 -15.97 14.39
N TYR A 23 13.05 -15.23 13.78
CA TYR A 23 12.93 -15.15 12.32
C TYR A 23 14.19 -14.56 11.66
N LYS A 24 14.72 -13.44 12.18
CA LYS A 24 15.98 -12.84 11.71
C LYS A 24 17.17 -13.79 11.90
N GLY A 25 17.21 -14.52 13.01
CA GLY A 25 18.19 -15.57 13.28
C GLY A 25 18.13 -16.68 12.23
N ALA A 26 16.93 -17.13 11.87
CA ALA A 26 16.74 -18.09 10.79
C ALA A 26 17.25 -17.54 9.45
N LEU A 27 16.87 -16.32 9.06
CA LEU A 27 17.36 -15.71 7.82
C LEU A 27 18.90 -15.54 7.80
N ALA A 28 19.52 -15.26 8.96
CA ALA A 28 20.96 -15.18 9.07
C ALA A 28 21.64 -16.54 8.87
N ALA A 29 21.11 -17.61 9.49
CA ALA A 29 21.58 -18.98 9.28
C ALA A 29 21.45 -19.40 7.81
N ILE A 30 20.34 -19.01 7.17
CA ILE A 30 20.07 -19.19 5.74
C ILE A 30 21.10 -18.48 4.86
N ARG A 31 21.46 -17.25 5.19
CA ARG A 31 22.45 -16.46 4.43
C ARG A 31 23.88 -16.96 4.62
N ALA A 32 24.17 -17.56 5.79
CA ALA A 32 25.45 -18.20 6.10
C ALA A 32 25.60 -19.61 5.49
N TRP A 33 24.65 -20.02 4.64
CA TRP A 33 24.65 -21.33 4.00
C TRP A 33 25.89 -21.53 3.12
N SER A 34 26.55 -22.68 3.29
CA SER A 34 27.62 -23.16 2.43
C SER A 34 27.47 -24.67 2.22
N PRO A 35 28.07 -25.25 1.16
CA PRO A 35 28.03 -26.70 0.93
C PRO A 35 28.57 -27.56 2.08
N VAL A 36 29.39 -26.99 2.98
CA VAL A 36 30.04 -27.71 4.09
C VAL A 36 29.25 -27.54 5.41
N SER A 37 28.39 -26.52 5.51
CA SER A 37 27.59 -26.20 6.70
C SER A 37 26.09 -26.44 6.51
N SER A 38 25.68 -26.98 5.36
CA SER A 38 24.29 -26.99 4.89
C SER A 38 23.33 -27.71 5.85
N SER A 39 23.70 -28.85 6.43
CA SER A 39 22.79 -29.60 7.31
C SER A 39 22.54 -28.95 8.65
N ARG A 40 23.59 -28.40 9.27
CA ARG A 40 23.46 -27.68 10.53
C ARG A 40 22.79 -26.32 10.36
N ALA A 41 23.17 -25.54 9.33
CA ALA A 41 22.56 -24.24 9.08
C ALA A 41 21.07 -24.37 8.74
N ASP A 42 20.68 -25.40 7.98
CA ASP A 42 19.26 -25.67 7.70
C ASP A 42 18.50 -26.15 8.94
N ALA A 43 19.11 -27.00 9.78
CA ALA A 43 18.50 -27.43 11.04
C ALA A 43 18.29 -26.25 12.01
N ASP A 44 19.31 -25.39 12.17
CA ASP A 44 19.25 -24.20 13.01
C ASP A 44 18.19 -23.21 12.49
N ALA A 45 18.09 -23.03 11.16
CA ALA A 45 17.06 -22.21 10.53
C ALA A 45 15.65 -22.76 10.75
N LEU A 46 15.44 -24.06 10.55
CA LEU A 46 14.14 -24.71 10.74
C LEU A 46 13.70 -24.69 12.20
N LEU A 47 14.61 -24.90 13.15
CA LEU A 47 14.36 -24.76 14.58
C LEU A 47 13.93 -23.34 14.95
N ALA A 48 14.63 -22.33 14.43
CA ALA A 48 14.31 -20.93 14.68
C ALA A 48 12.97 -20.52 14.05
N LEU A 49 12.65 -21.00 12.84
CA LEU A 49 11.35 -20.78 12.18
C LEU A 49 10.20 -21.47 12.93
N GLY A 50 10.39 -22.72 13.36
CA GLY A 50 9.40 -23.44 14.16
C GLY A 50 9.14 -22.77 15.51
N ALA A 51 10.19 -22.36 16.23
CA ALA A 51 10.04 -21.62 17.48
C ALA A 51 9.37 -20.24 17.27
N CYS A 52 9.70 -19.55 16.18
CA CYS A 52 9.04 -18.30 15.79
C CYS A 52 7.53 -18.53 15.58
N ALA A 53 7.17 -19.55 14.79
CA ALA A 53 5.79 -19.89 14.48
C ALA A 53 4.98 -20.23 15.74
N GLN A 54 5.53 -21.05 16.64
CA GLN A 54 4.88 -21.40 17.90
C GLN A 54 4.63 -20.19 18.81
N GLN A 55 5.61 -19.30 18.94
CA GLN A 55 5.43 -18.09 19.74
C GLN A 55 4.35 -17.18 19.17
N LEU A 56 4.29 -17.03 17.84
CA LEU A 56 3.27 -16.23 17.17
C LEU A 56 1.89 -16.89 17.31
N GLN A 57 1.78 -18.21 17.11
CA GLN A 57 0.55 -18.98 17.34
C GLN A 57 0.04 -18.82 18.78
N ALA A 58 0.92 -18.90 19.78
CA ALA A 58 0.55 -18.68 21.18
C ALA A 58 0.04 -17.26 21.44
N ARG A 59 0.71 -16.22 20.89
CA ARG A 59 0.28 -14.83 21.01
C ARG A 59 -1.09 -14.57 20.37
N MET A 60 -1.39 -15.28 19.27
CA MET A 60 -2.64 -15.14 18.53
C MET A 60 -3.76 -16.03 19.07
N GLY A 61 -3.52 -16.77 20.16
CA GLY A 61 -4.50 -17.72 20.70
C GLY A 61 -4.76 -18.94 19.81
N LEU A 62 -3.87 -19.22 18.85
CA LEU A 62 -3.94 -20.37 17.95
C LEU A 62 -3.21 -21.61 18.46
N ALA A 63 -2.48 -21.49 19.58
CA ALA A 63 -1.77 -22.63 20.15
C ALA A 63 -2.76 -23.75 20.47
N ALA A 64 -2.53 -24.94 19.88
CA ALA A 64 -3.22 -26.14 20.31
C ALA A 64 -2.99 -26.29 21.81
N GLY A 65 -4.07 -26.41 22.58
CA GLY A 65 -3.97 -26.77 24.00
C GLY A 65 -3.11 -28.03 24.13
N PRO A 66 -2.41 -28.23 25.27
CA PRO A 66 -1.59 -29.42 25.46
C PRO A 66 -2.44 -30.63 25.13
N ALA A 67 -2.04 -31.38 24.09
CA ALA A 67 -2.75 -32.58 23.69
C ALA A 67 -2.84 -33.46 24.95
N ALA A 68 -4.07 -33.74 25.39
CA ALA A 68 -4.29 -34.61 26.54
C ALA A 68 -3.53 -35.90 26.25
N ALA A 69 -2.54 -36.21 27.08
CA ALA A 69 -1.74 -37.41 26.92
C ALA A 69 -2.70 -38.61 26.95
N THR A 70 -2.95 -39.20 25.78
CA THR A 70 -3.69 -40.45 25.69
C THR A 70 -2.74 -41.56 26.14
N ASP A 71 -3.05 -42.15 27.30
CA ASP A 71 -2.35 -43.32 27.84
C ASP A 71 -2.28 -44.43 26.77
N PRO A 72 -1.08 -44.92 26.43
CA PRO A 72 -0.93 -46.02 25.49
C PRO A 72 -0.99 -47.33 26.26
N ASP A 73 -2.20 -47.84 26.51
CA ASP A 73 -2.39 -49.19 27.02
C ASP A 73 -2.97 -50.12 25.94
N GLY A 74 -2.12 -51.07 25.52
CA GLY A 74 -2.50 -52.47 25.33
C GLY A 74 -3.21 -52.87 24.04
N SER A 75 -2.46 -53.13 22.97
CA SER A 75 -2.71 -54.35 22.17
C SER A 75 -1.51 -54.74 21.30
N SER A 76 -1.00 -55.93 21.57
CA SER A 76 0.04 -56.61 20.81
C SER A 76 -0.54 -57.30 19.58
N ALA A 77 -0.08 -56.92 18.39
CA ALA A 77 -0.21 -57.74 17.19
C ALA A 77 1.12 -57.77 16.45
N SER A 78 1.70 -58.96 16.38
CA SER A 78 2.91 -59.31 15.64
C SER A 78 2.75 -59.07 14.14
N SER A 79 3.72 -58.40 13.51
CA SER A 79 3.94 -58.50 12.07
C SER A 79 5.43 -58.69 11.78
N GLY A 80 5.70 -59.62 10.86
CA GLY A 80 7.01 -60.15 10.54
C GLY A 80 7.92 -59.17 9.82
N GLY A 81 9.20 -59.37 10.02
CA GLY A 81 10.26 -58.54 9.48
C GLY A 81 10.45 -58.68 7.97
N ALA A 82 10.80 -57.56 7.35
CA ALA A 82 11.64 -57.48 6.18
C ALA A 82 12.66 -56.36 6.43
N GLN A 83 13.95 -56.71 6.47
CA GLN A 83 15.05 -55.72 6.53
C GLN A 83 15.24 -55.08 5.15
N PRO A 84 15.28 -53.74 5.04
CA PRO A 84 15.85 -53.08 3.88
C PRO A 84 17.36 -52.88 4.09
N THR A 85 18.11 -53.26 3.06
CA THR A 85 19.55 -53.08 2.90
C THR A 85 19.94 -51.60 2.85
N SER A 86 21.02 -51.27 3.55
CA SER A 86 21.57 -49.95 3.82
C SER A 86 22.19 -49.24 2.61
N CYS A 87 21.74 -48.00 2.35
CA CYS A 87 22.59 -46.92 1.82
C CYS A 87 22.87 -45.96 3.00
N ALA A 88 24.00 -46.15 3.68
CA ALA A 88 24.34 -45.46 4.92
C ALA A 88 25.18 -44.20 4.65
N GLU A 89 24.54 -43.10 4.27
CA GLU A 89 25.12 -41.74 4.39
C GLU A 89 24.15 -40.69 5.00
N GLY A 90 22.88 -41.05 5.30
CA GLY A 90 21.88 -40.11 5.85
C GLY A 90 21.70 -40.08 7.39
N GLY A 91 22.33 -40.99 8.14
CA GLY A 91 21.93 -41.28 9.53
C GLY A 91 22.22 -40.19 10.57
N GLN A 92 23.18 -39.29 10.32
CA GLN A 92 23.53 -38.24 11.29
C GLN A 92 22.64 -36.99 11.13
N GLU A 93 22.08 -36.76 9.93
CA GLU A 93 21.22 -35.61 9.63
C GLU A 93 19.78 -35.86 10.09
N ASP A 94 19.27 -37.08 9.91
CA ASP A 94 17.96 -37.49 10.42
C ASP A 94 17.90 -37.40 11.95
N ALA A 95 19.00 -37.71 12.64
CA ALA A 95 19.09 -37.57 14.09
C ALA A 95 19.01 -36.10 14.58
N LEU A 96 19.46 -35.14 13.77
CA LEU A 96 19.39 -33.71 14.08
C LEU A 96 18.00 -33.12 13.85
N LEU A 97 17.24 -33.66 12.89
CA LEU A 97 15.91 -33.17 12.51
C LEU A 97 14.76 -33.93 13.20
N ALA A 98 15.00 -35.16 13.68
CA ALA A 98 14.03 -35.96 14.41
C ALA A 98 13.29 -35.21 15.55
N PRO A 99 13.95 -34.41 16.42
CA PRO A 99 13.24 -33.67 17.46
C PRO A 99 12.47 -32.45 16.93
N VAL A 100 12.77 -31.99 15.71
CA VAL A 100 12.19 -30.79 15.09
C VAL A 100 10.90 -31.13 14.34
N TRP A 101 10.80 -32.36 13.85
CA TRP A 101 9.71 -32.79 12.98
C TRP A 101 8.30 -32.65 13.59
N PRO A 102 8.05 -33.11 14.84
CA PRO A 102 6.74 -32.94 15.47
C PRO A 102 6.38 -31.46 15.65
N LEU A 103 7.39 -30.60 15.86
CA LEU A 103 7.23 -29.16 16.00
C LEU A 103 6.73 -28.52 14.69
N LEU A 104 7.36 -28.90 13.56
CA LEU A 104 7.04 -28.39 12.24
C LEU A 104 5.68 -28.90 11.74
N GLU A 105 5.39 -30.19 11.91
CA GLU A 105 4.09 -30.76 11.55
C GLU A 105 2.96 -30.09 12.33
N GLN A 106 3.13 -29.92 13.66
CA GLN A 106 2.14 -29.26 14.49
C GLN A 106 1.94 -27.80 14.09
N SER A 107 3.03 -27.04 13.89
CA SER A 107 2.93 -25.63 13.50
C SER A 107 2.31 -25.45 12.11
N LEU A 108 2.69 -26.28 11.13
CA LEU A 108 2.13 -26.22 9.76
C LEU A 108 0.67 -26.68 9.70
N ALA A 109 0.28 -27.72 10.44
CA ALA A 109 -1.10 -28.23 10.47
C ALA A 109 -2.07 -27.21 11.09
N VAL A 110 -1.67 -26.55 12.19
CA VAL A 110 -2.46 -25.50 12.84
C VAL A 110 -2.51 -24.22 11.99
N GLY A 111 -1.38 -23.85 11.37
CA GLY A 111 -1.30 -22.72 10.45
C GLY A 111 -2.24 -22.87 9.26
N ALA A 112 -2.15 -24.01 8.56
CA ALA A 112 -2.91 -24.32 7.34
C ALA A 112 -4.43 -24.18 7.49
N GLN A 113 -4.96 -24.51 8.67
CA GLN A 113 -6.40 -24.40 8.96
C GLN A 113 -6.84 -22.98 9.37
N SER A 114 -5.90 -22.13 9.81
CA SER A 114 -6.18 -20.83 10.44
C SER A 114 -5.95 -19.63 9.53
N TYR A 115 -5.21 -19.76 8.42
CA TYR A 115 -4.79 -18.63 7.57
C TYR A 115 -5.96 -17.81 7.00
N GLY A 116 -7.09 -18.46 6.70
CA GLY A 116 -8.25 -17.78 6.08
C GLY A 116 -8.90 -16.70 6.96
N ALA A 117 -8.72 -16.77 8.29
CA ALA A 117 -9.30 -15.80 9.22
C ALA A 117 -8.31 -14.70 9.66
N VAL A 118 -7.01 -14.95 9.55
CA VAL A 118 -5.94 -14.17 10.18
C VAL A 118 -5.23 -13.24 9.20
N VAL A 119 -5.05 -13.65 7.95
CA VAL A 119 -4.34 -12.85 6.93
C VAL A 119 -5.37 -12.04 6.15
N ARG A 120 -6.03 -11.11 6.84
CA ARG A 120 -6.98 -10.17 6.22
C ARG A 120 -6.37 -8.84 5.80
N HIS A 121 -5.12 -8.58 6.18
CA HIS A 121 -4.48 -7.31 5.87
C HIS A 121 -3.00 -7.47 5.44
N SER A 122 -2.69 -6.68 4.42
CA SER A 122 -1.42 -6.08 4.00
C SER A 122 -0.14 -6.94 3.94
N LEU A 123 0.32 -7.21 2.71
CA LEU A 123 1.68 -7.68 2.41
C LEU A 123 2.74 -6.56 2.40
N ASP A 124 2.40 -5.34 2.86
CA ASP A 124 3.32 -4.18 2.85
C ASP A 124 4.12 -3.98 4.13
N LEU A 125 4.04 -4.90 5.08
CA LEU A 125 4.71 -4.74 6.36
C LEU A 125 6.22 -4.93 6.23
N GLU A 126 6.96 -3.96 6.76
CA GLU A 126 8.36 -4.20 7.08
C GLU A 126 8.42 -5.23 8.22
N LEU A 127 9.36 -6.18 8.15
CA LEU A 127 9.51 -7.24 9.17
C LEU A 127 9.61 -6.71 10.61
N ASP A 128 9.99 -5.44 10.77
CA ASP A 128 10.13 -4.76 12.05
C ASP A 128 8.78 -4.39 12.70
N ASP A 129 7.68 -4.35 11.95
CA ASP A 129 6.33 -4.01 12.44
C ASP A 129 5.48 -5.27 12.80
N TRP A 130 6.13 -6.42 13.00
CA TRP A 130 5.48 -7.71 13.30
C TRP A 130 4.64 -7.74 14.61
N GLU A 131 4.85 -6.78 15.52
CA GLU A 131 4.08 -6.72 16.77
C GLU A 131 2.62 -6.30 16.53
N ASP A 132 2.37 -5.50 15.49
CA ASP A 132 1.04 -5.03 15.11
C ASP A 132 0.29 -6.09 14.28
N GLU A 133 1.02 -6.91 13.50
CA GLU A 133 0.45 -7.98 12.68
C GLU A 133 1.25 -9.30 12.74
N PRO A 134 1.18 -10.05 13.86
CA PRO A 134 1.92 -11.30 14.05
C PRO A 134 1.58 -12.39 13.02
N GLY A 135 0.42 -12.29 12.36
CA GLY A 135 -0.03 -13.21 11.31
C GLY A 135 0.85 -13.15 10.05
N PHE A 136 1.36 -11.97 9.68
CA PHE A 136 2.26 -11.81 8.54
C PHE A 136 3.60 -12.51 8.78
N LEU A 137 4.22 -12.27 9.93
CA LEU A 137 5.49 -12.92 10.30
C LEU A 137 5.33 -14.45 10.41
N LEU A 138 4.16 -14.93 10.87
CA LEU A 138 3.82 -16.35 10.93
C LEU A 138 3.70 -16.96 9.53
N ALA A 139 3.03 -16.27 8.60
CA ALA A 139 2.92 -16.70 7.21
C ALA A 139 4.29 -16.74 6.53
N CYS A 140 5.14 -15.73 6.73
CA CYS A 140 6.52 -15.74 6.24
C CYS A 140 7.34 -16.89 6.82
N ALA A 141 7.22 -17.16 8.12
CA ALA A 141 7.94 -18.25 8.76
C ALA A 141 7.52 -19.62 8.21
N HIS A 142 6.23 -19.83 7.98
CA HIS A 142 5.72 -21.06 7.37
C HIS A 142 6.06 -21.20 5.89
N PHE A 143 6.08 -20.10 5.12
CA PHE A 143 6.53 -20.11 3.73
C PHE A 143 8.00 -20.53 3.60
N GLU A 144 8.89 -19.92 4.38
CA GLU A 144 10.33 -20.25 4.40
C GLU A 144 10.56 -21.71 4.86
N THR A 145 9.74 -22.19 5.80
CA THR A 145 9.74 -23.60 6.21
C THR A 145 9.34 -24.51 5.03
N GLY A 146 8.25 -24.18 4.35
CA GLY A 146 7.71 -24.93 3.22
C GLY A 146 8.61 -24.95 1.97
N GLU A 147 9.45 -23.93 1.75
CA GLU A 147 10.44 -23.93 0.66
C GLU A 147 11.64 -24.86 0.92
N ARG A 148 11.91 -25.19 2.20
CA ARG A 148 13.11 -25.96 2.59
C ARG A 148 12.84 -27.44 2.82
N VAL A 149 11.65 -27.80 3.31
CA VAL A 149 11.25 -29.20 3.50
C VAL A 149 11.34 -30.02 2.19
N PRO A 150 10.87 -29.52 1.01
CA PRO A 150 10.95 -30.26 -0.25
C PRO A 150 12.36 -30.34 -0.86
N ARG A 151 13.32 -29.49 -0.43
CA ARG A 151 14.70 -29.54 -0.96
C ARG A 151 15.48 -30.75 -0.45
N ARG A 152 14.96 -31.49 0.55
CA ARG A 152 15.61 -32.68 1.14
C ARG A 152 14.84 -33.98 1.01
N PHE A 153 13.52 -33.92 0.77
CA PHE A 153 12.69 -35.12 0.65
C PHE A 153 11.95 -35.11 -0.68
N ALA A 154 11.81 -36.28 -1.30
CA ALA A 154 11.13 -36.50 -2.58
C ALA A 154 9.60 -36.31 -2.48
N TYR A 155 9.15 -35.19 -1.91
CA TYR A 155 7.80 -34.72 -2.08
C TYR A 155 7.68 -34.07 -3.46
N PRO A 156 6.60 -34.33 -4.21
CA PRO A 156 6.34 -33.59 -5.43
C PRO A 156 6.31 -32.10 -5.06
N PRO A 157 7.11 -31.25 -5.72
CA PRO A 157 7.20 -29.87 -5.33
C PRO A 157 5.84 -29.19 -5.50
N LEU A 158 5.50 -28.25 -4.62
CA LEU A 158 4.37 -27.30 -4.79
C LEU A 158 4.62 -26.32 -5.97
N ARG A 159 5.37 -26.74 -6.99
CA ARG A 159 5.98 -25.90 -8.01
C ARG A 159 5.37 -26.20 -9.36
N ASN A 160 4.22 -25.61 -9.62
CA ASN A 160 3.98 -25.06 -10.93
C ASN A 160 4.02 -23.54 -10.77
N PRO A 161 5.01 -22.82 -11.35
CA PRO A 161 4.96 -21.36 -11.38
C PRO A 161 3.67 -20.94 -12.10
N VAL A 162 2.67 -20.48 -11.34
CA VAL A 162 1.30 -20.20 -11.82
C VAL A 162 1.27 -19.04 -12.85
N LEU A 163 2.33 -18.23 -12.92
CA LEU A 163 2.43 -17.09 -13.83
C LEU A 163 3.58 -17.28 -14.83
N HIS A 164 3.26 -17.92 -15.95
CA HIS A 164 4.09 -17.93 -17.14
C HIS A 164 3.80 -16.68 -17.99
N TYR A 165 4.38 -15.53 -17.64
CA TYR A 165 4.39 -14.38 -18.54
C TYR A 165 5.81 -14.14 -19.09
N PRO A 166 5.95 -13.90 -20.40
CA PRO A 166 7.25 -13.62 -21.00
C PRO A 166 7.68 -12.21 -20.58
N LEU A 167 8.55 -12.12 -19.58
CA LEU A 167 9.53 -11.05 -19.59
C LEU A 167 10.58 -11.50 -20.59
N ASP A 168 10.45 -11.04 -21.83
CA ASP A 168 11.60 -11.06 -22.70
C ASP A 168 12.69 -10.24 -21.96
N PRO A 169 13.91 -10.75 -21.74
CA PRO A 169 15.00 -10.00 -21.09
C PRO A 169 15.45 -8.75 -21.86
N LEU A 170 14.68 -8.32 -22.87
CA LEU A 170 15.09 -7.46 -23.97
C LEU A 170 14.16 -6.26 -24.23
N LEU A 171 13.40 -5.80 -23.22
CA LEU A 171 13.17 -4.36 -23.17
C LEU A 171 14.47 -3.70 -22.68
N ASP A 172 15.47 -3.69 -23.57
CA ASP A 172 16.66 -2.88 -23.40
C ASP A 172 16.19 -1.43 -23.19
N PRO A 173 16.35 -0.85 -21.99
CA PRO A 173 15.90 0.51 -21.73
C PRO A 173 16.65 1.54 -22.61
N SER A 174 17.75 1.13 -23.26
CA SER A 174 18.54 1.97 -24.18
C SER A 174 18.09 1.91 -25.64
N ALA A 175 17.20 0.99 -26.02
CA ALA A 175 16.63 0.93 -27.37
C ALA A 175 15.63 2.08 -27.57
N SER A 176 16.17 3.28 -27.82
CA SER A 176 15.40 4.38 -28.39
C SER A 176 14.92 3.94 -29.78
N PRO A 177 13.62 4.11 -30.11
CA PRO A 177 13.16 3.87 -31.47
C PRO A 177 13.84 4.91 -32.37
N SER A 178 14.92 4.51 -33.03
CA SER A 178 15.54 5.32 -34.07
C SER A 178 14.48 5.50 -35.16
N ALA A 179 14.01 6.74 -35.30
CA ALA A 179 13.07 7.15 -36.32
C ALA A 179 13.72 7.03 -37.71
N SER A 180 13.68 5.84 -38.31
CA SER A 180 14.01 5.65 -39.72
C SER A 180 13.35 4.38 -40.25
N THR A 181 12.08 4.48 -40.62
CA THR A 181 11.48 3.55 -41.59
C THR A 181 10.47 4.29 -42.44
N SER A 182 10.88 4.52 -43.68
CA SER A 182 10.07 4.95 -44.80
C SER A 182 8.87 4.03 -44.96
N ALA A 183 7.68 4.64 -45.03
CA ALA A 183 6.41 3.97 -45.19
C ALA A 183 6.38 3.11 -46.47
N SER A 184 6.26 1.79 -46.28
CA SER A 184 5.76 0.87 -47.29
C SER A 184 4.47 0.28 -46.75
N SER A 185 3.36 0.96 -47.06
CA SER A 185 2.01 0.60 -46.68
C SER A 185 1.56 -0.65 -47.45
N THR A 186 1.81 -1.81 -46.85
CA THR A 186 1.11 -3.04 -47.22
C THR A 186 0.13 -3.33 -46.10
N SER A 187 -1.13 -3.02 -46.36
CA SER A 187 -2.26 -3.22 -45.45
C SER A 187 -2.54 -4.71 -45.29
N SER A 188 -1.72 -5.40 -44.48
CA SER A 188 -2.10 -6.67 -43.90
C SER A 188 -3.17 -6.38 -42.85
N SER A 189 -4.38 -6.83 -43.09
CA SER A 189 -5.49 -6.89 -42.14
C SER A 189 -5.06 -7.75 -40.94
N SER A 190 -4.33 -7.16 -40.00
CA SER A 190 -4.03 -7.76 -38.71
C SER A 190 -5.35 -7.98 -38.01
N SER A 191 -5.70 -9.23 -37.73
CA SER A 191 -6.75 -9.59 -36.79
C SER A 191 -6.50 -8.79 -35.51
N SER A 192 -7.28 -7.74 -35.28
CA SER A 192 -7.14 -6.89 -34.10
C SER A 192 -7.16 -7.79 -32.88
N ALA A 193 -6.07 -7.77 -32.10
CA ALA A 193 -6.07 -8.37 -30.78
C ALA A 193 -7.36 -7.92 -30.05
N PRO A 194 -7.96 -8.79 -29.23
CA PRO A 194 -9.27 -8.55 -28.62
C PRO A 194 -9.34 -7.17 -27.98
N GLY A 195 -10.49 -6.49 -28.19
CA GLY A 195 -10.77 -5.08 -27.93
C GLY A 195 -10.51 -4.60 -26.50
N HIS A 196 -9.23 -4.50 -26.16
CA HIS A 196 -8.72 -4.08 -24.86
C HIS A 196 -9.08 -2.62 -24.58
N GLU A 197 -9.30 -1.82 -25.62
CA GLU A 197 -9.53 -0.39 -25.57
C GLU A 197 -10.74 0.01 -24.72
N ARG A 198 -11.68 -0.92 -24.52
CA ARG A 198 -12.80 -0.77 -23.60
C ARG A 198 -12.39 -0.87 -22.13
N TYR A 199 -11.40 -1.68 -21.81
CA TYR A 199 -11.01 -2.04 -20.45
C TYR A 199 -9.74 -1.33 -20.01
N VAL A 200 -8.75 -1.21 -20.90
CA VAL A 200 -7.40 -0.75 -20.59
C VAL A 200 -6.73 -0.07 -21.79
N ARG A 201 -6.04 1.03 -21.52
CA ARG A 201 -5.22 1.78 -22.49
C ARG A 201 -3.96 2.26 -21.79
N ALA A 202 -2.90 2.56 -22.55
CA ALA A 202 -1.71 3.17 -22.01
C ALA A 202 -1.14 4.24 -22.94
N VAL A 203 -0.46 5.23 -22.37
CA VAL A 203 0.33 6.23 -23.11
C VAL A 203 1.69 6.43 -22.48
N ASP A 204 2.71 6.71 -23.28
CA ASP A 204 4.01 7.21 -22.85
C ASP A 204 4.04 8.74 -22.95
N GLY A 205 4.83 9.43 -22.12
CA GLY A 205 4.96 10.89 -22.19
C GLY A 205 3.77 11.65 -21.61
N ALA A 206 3.09 11.09 -20.61
CA ALA A 206 1.82 11.59 -20.09
C ALA A 206 1.93 12.92 -19.33
N LEU A 207 3.04 13.15 -18.62
CA LEU A 207 3.29 14.39 -17.88
C LEU A 207 4.38 15.25 -18.56
N PRO A 208 4.30 16.58 -18.43
CA PRO A 208 5.41 17.45 -18.80
C PRO A 208 6.68 17.10 -18.00
N PRO A 209 7.88 17.17 -18.60
CA PRO A 209 9.12 16.76 -17.94
C PRO A 209 9.39 17.47 -16.61
N ALA A 210 9.05 18.76 -16.49
CA ALA A 210 9.24 19.53 -15.26
C ALA A 210 8.35 19.02 -14.11
N LEU A 211 7.08 18.73 -14.40
CA LEU A 211 6.15 18.17 -13.41
C LEU A 211 6.56 16.75 -13.01
N LEU A 212 6.97 15.92 -13.97
CA LEU A 212 7.51 14.59 -13.68
C LEU A 212 8.71 14.66 -12.74
N GLY A 213 9.65 15.59 -12.99
CA GLY A 213 10.81 15.80 -12.14
C GLY A 213 10.43 16.21 -10.71
N ALA A 214 9.49 17.14 -10.56
CA ALA A 214 8.97 17.56 -9.26
C ALA A 214 8.34 16.40 -8.48
N LEU A 215 7.45 15.63 -9.13
CA LEU A 215 6.80 14.48 -8.50
C LEU A 215 7.81 13.39 -8.11
N ARG A 216 8.79 13.09 -8.97
CA ARG A 216 9.84 12.10 -8.68
C ARG A 216 10.68 12.49 -7.48
N SER A 217 11.00 13.78 -7.35
CA SER A 217 11.76 14.29 -6.20
C SER A 217 10.94 14.15 -4.91
N ALA A 218 9.72 14.69 -4.93
CA ALA A 218 8.85 14.75 -3.75
C ALA A 218 8.30 13.39 -3.30
N LEU A 219 8.17 12.42 -4.23
CA LEU A 219 7.70 11.06 -3.97
C LEU A 219 8.83 10.02 -4.00
N SER A 220 10.09 10.46 -3.95
CA SER A 220 11.24 9.56 -3.84
C SER A 220 11.16 8.69 -2.56
N PRO A 221 11.76 7.49 -2.51
CA PRO A 221 11.55 6.55 -1.40
C PRO A 221 11.90 7.10 -0.01
N GLY A 222 12.85 8.03 0.08
CA GLY A 222 13.26 8.67 1.33
C GLY A 222 12.58 10.01 1.62
N SER A 223 11.58 10.41 0.84
CA SER A 223 10.97 11.73 0.97
C SER A 223 10.21 11.92 2.28
N SER A 224 10.05 13.19 2.66
CA SER A 224 9.19 13.63 3.75
C SER A 224 7.76 13.11 3.61
N PHE A 225 7.26 13.01 2.36
CA PHE A 225 5.93 12.52 2.06
C PHE A 225 5.69 11.14 2.70
N TRP A 226 6.45 10.10 2.33
CA TRP A 226 6.18 8.76 2.86
C TRP A 226 6.37 8.67 4.38
N ARG A 227 7.42 9.30 4.90
CA ARG A 227 7.76 9.27 6.32
C ARG A 227 6.70 9.95 7.20
N GLU A 228 6.23 11.13 6.81
CA GLU A 228 5.27 11.91 7.60
C GLU A 228 3.86 11.32 7.56
N HIS A 229 3.54 10.54 6.52
CA HIS A 229 2.29 9.79 6.49
C HIS A 229 2.39 8.43 7.21
N GLY A 230 3.58 8.00 7.64
CA GLY A 230 3.77 6.66 8.18
C GLY A 230 3.45 5.58 7.16
N TYR A 231 3.80 5.79 5.88
CA TYR A 231 3.58 4.81 4.82
C TYR A 231 4.26 3.48 5.18
N GLY A 232 3.55 2.37 5.01
CA GLY A 232 3.92 1.04 5.52
C GLY A 232 3.26 0.69 6.86
N ARG A 233 2.89 1.69 7.68
CA ARG A 233 2.23 1.49 8.97
C ARG A 233 0.73 1.78 8.96
N VAL A 234 0.32 2.88 8.34
CA VAL A 234 -1.08 3.35 8.37
C VAL A 234 -1.97 2.68 7.32
N GLY A 235 -1.46 1.68 6.61
CA GLY A 235 -2.12 1.08 5.45
C GLY A 235 -2.30 2.08 4.30
N TYR A 236 -3.45 2.02 3.65
CA TYR A 236 -3.81 2.89 2.53
C TYR A 236 -4.24 4.28 3.00
N PHE A 237 -3.73 5.32 2.31
CA PHE A 237 -4.22 6.68 2.48
C PHE A 237 -4.27 7.41 1.14
N SER A 238 -5.12 8.42 1.08
CA SER A 238 -5.28 9.23 -0.11
C SER A 238 -5.95 10.57 0.16
N TYR A 239 -5.79 11.49 -0.78
CA TYR A 239 -6.39 12.82 -0.70
C TYR A 239 -7.36 13.05 -1.84
N MET A 240 -8.55 13.53 -1.50
CA MET A 240 -9.55 13.94 -2.46
C MET A 240 -9.21 15.32 -3.03
N HIS A 241 -9.13 15.40 -4.35
CA HIS A 241 -8.99 16.63 -5.12
C HIS A 241 -10.24 16.88 -5.95
N GLN A 242 -10.84 18.07 -5.83
CA GLN A 242 -11.96 18.44 -6.68
C GLN A 242 -11.45 18.99 -8.01
N LEU A 243 -11.78 18.32 -9.11
CA LEU A 243 -11.42 18.77 -10.46
C LEU A 243 -12.09 20.11 -10.77
N GLY A 244 -11.33 21.01 -11.39
CA GLY A 244 -11.77 22.38 -11.70
C GLY A 244 -11.66 23.38 -10.54
N SER A 245 -11.33 22.92 -9.32
CA SER A 245 -10.98 23.81 -8.21
C SER A 245 -9.53 24.31 -8.32
N PRO A 246 -9.15 25.39 -7.61
CA PRO A 246 -7.77 25.86 -7.58
C PRO A 246 -6.80 24.75 -7.18
N ALA A 247 -5.70 24.63 -7.92
CA ALA A 247 -4.71 23.60 -7.65
C ALA A 247 -4.03 23.83 -6.30
N LEU A 248 -4.07 22.81 -5.45
CA LEU A 248 -3.51 22.85 -4.10
C LEU A 248 -2.07 22.33 -4.05
N SER A 249 -1.65 21.59 -5.07
CA SER A 249 -0.35 20.94 -5.14
C SER A 249 0.02 20.54 -6.57
N ALA A 250 1.28 20.16 -6.78
CA ALA A 250 1.75 19.54 -8.02
C ALA A 250 1.00 18.23 -8.32
N VAL A 251 0.59 17.45 -7.30
CA VAL A 251 -0.25 16.25 -7.48
C VAL A 251 -1.63 16.62 -8.02
N HIS A 252 -2.27 17.68 -7.51
CA HIS A 252 -3.54 18.16 -8.03
C HIS A 252 -3.41 18.63 -9.50
N GLN A 253 -2.30 19.32 -9.84
CA GLN A 253 -2.02 19.72 -11.23
C GLN A 253 -1.79 18.50 -12.14
N ALA A 254 -1.09 17.48 -11.65
CA ALA A 254 -0.91 16.21 -12.35
C ALA A 254 -2.26 15.53 -12.61
N ALA A 255 -3.10 15.37 -11.60
CA ALA A 255 -4.43 14.79 -11.74
C ALA A 255 -5.26 15.52 -12.81
N THR A 256 -5.19 16.86 -12.85
CA THR A 256 -5.91 17.67 -13.85
C THR A 256 -5.37 17.46 -15.27
N LEU A 257 -4.05 17.35 -15.45
CA LEU A 257 -3.45 17.06 -16.76
C LEU A 257 -3.78 15.64 -17.24
N LEU A 258 -3.68 14.67 -16.34
CA LEU A 258 -4.02 13.28 -16.61
C LEU A 258 -5.51 13.12 -16.96
N HIS A 259 -6.41 13.86 -16.28
CA HIS A 259 -7.85 13.87 -16.60
C HIS A 259 -8.13 14.19 -18.07
N ARG A 260 -7.41 15.16 -18.66
CA ARG A 260 -7.54 15.53 -20.08
C ARG A 260 -7.18 14.37 -21.00
N ILE A 261 -6.09 13.66 -20.69
CA ILE A 261 -5.62 12.49 -21.46
C ILE A 261 -6.61 11.34 -21.35
N VAL A 262 -7.12 11.12 -20.14
CA VAL A 262 -8.07 10.05 -19.81
C VAL A 262 -9.40 10.29 -20.51
N ALA A 263 -9.96 11.50 -20.43
CA ALA A 263 -11.26 11.84 -21.04
C ALA A 263 -11.26 11.66 -22.57
N GLN A 264 -10.11 11.84 -23.24
CA GLN A 264 -9.98 11.57 -24.69
C GLN A 264 -10.08 10.07 -25.03
N ARG A 265 -9.73 9.20 -24.09
CA ARG A 265 -9.60 7.74 -24.30
C ARG A 265 -10.74 6.94 -23.67
N PHE A 266 -11.30 7.47 -22.60
CA PHE A 266 -12.47 7.00 -21.88
C PHE A 266 -13.45 8.17 -21.71
N PRO A 267 -14.34 8.41 -22.70
CA PRO A 267 -15.20 9.59 -22.72
C PRO A 267 -16.04 9.80 -21.46
N ALA A 268 -16.47 8.72 -20.79
CA ALA A 268 -17.20 8.80 -19.52
C ALA A 268 -16.43 9.55 -18.42
N ALA A 269 -15.10 9.53 -18.45
CA ALA A 269 -14.27 10.23 -17.48
C ALA A 269 -14.41 11.77 -17.57
N ALA A 270 -14.95 12.32 -18.66
CA ALA A 270 -15.29 13.74 -18.75
C ALA A 270 -16.30 14.18 -17.68
N GLU A 271 -17.08 13.23 -17.12
CA GLU A 271 -18.02 13.47 -16.03
C GLU A 271 -17.39 13.43 -14.63
N ALA A 272 -16.10 13.09 -14.53
CA ALA A 272 -15.40 13.03 -13.25
C ALA A 272 -15.32 14.42 -12.61
N ARG A 273 -15.60 14.47 -11.31
CA ARG A 273 -15.53 15.68 -10.47
C ARG A 273 -14.43 15.61 -9.43
N TYR A 274 -13.94 14.41 -9.12
CA TYR A 274 -12.94 14.19 -8.08
C TYR A 274 -11.82 13.28 -8.56
N ALA A 275 -10.64 13.47 -7.97
CA ALA A 275 -9.43 12.69 -8.18
C ALA A 275 -8.74 12.35 -6.85
N GLU A 276 -7.99 11.25 -6.78
CA GLU A 276 -7.42 10.70 -5.53
C GLU A 276 -6.08 9.98 -5.79
N TRP A 277 -5.07 10.07 -4.87
CA TRP A 277 -3.87 9.23 -4.42
C TRP A 277 -2.42 9.21 -5.04
N ALA A 278 -1.49 8.42 -4.41
CA ALA A 278 -0.11 8.01 -4.80
C ALA A 278 0.38 6.66 -4.13
N HIS A 279 1.45 5.99 -4.64
CA HIS A 279 2.06 4.72 -4.15
C HIS A 279 3.62 4.62 -4.30
N CYS A 280 4.31 3.89 -3.41
CA CYS A 280 5.77 3.58 -3.51
C CYS A 280 6.10 2.16 -3.03
N ARG A 281 6.56 1.27 -3.93
CA ARG A 281 6.78 -0.16 -3.62
C ARG A 281 8.16 -0.67 -4.05
N ARG A 282 8.69 -1.69 -3.36
CA ARG A 282 9.96 -2.34 -3.72
C ARG A 282 9.79 -3.27 -4.93
N HIS A 283 10.89 -3.67 -5.56
CA HIS A 283 10.86 -4.54 -6.76
C HIS A 283 10.01 -5.82 -6.62
N PRO A 284 10.19 -6.66 -5.59
CA PRO A 284 9.42 -7.91 -5.48
C PRO A 284 8.01 -7.69 -4.93
N SER A 285 7.65 -6.46 -4.58
CA SER A 285 6.34 -6.17 -4.02
C SER A 285 5.30 -6.14 -5.14
N GLY A 286 4.32 -7.02 -5.05
CA GLY A 286 3.09 -6.96 -5.83
C GLY A 286 2.03 -6.08 -5.17
N HIS A 287 0.84 -6.14 -5.75
CA HIS A 287 -0.41 -5.67 -5.16
C HIS A 287 -1.48 -6.64 -5.59
N GLN A 288 -2.27 -7.09 -4.65
CA GLN A 288 -3.24 -8.15 -4.83
C GLN A 288 -4.31 -7.74 -5.85
N LEU A 289 -4.98 -8.72 -6.45
CA LEU A 289 -6.08 -8.43 -7.37
C LEU A 289 -7.29 -7.90 -6.59
N HIS A 290 -7.79 -6.73 -6.98
CA HIS A 290 -8.88 -6.03 -6.32
C HIS A 290 -9.66 -5.17 -7.31
N PHE A 291 -10.78 -4.63 -6.83
CA PHE A 291 -11.54 -3.57 -7.49
C PHE A 291 -11.30 -2.27 -6.72
N ASP A 292 -11.05 -1.17 -7.41
CA ASP A 292 -10.97 0.14 -6.76
C ASP A 292 -12.36 0.52 -6.27
N SER A 293 -12.53 0.70 -4.97
CA SER A 293 -13.84 0.97 -4.38
C SER A 293 -13.79 2.11 -3.36
N ASP A 294 -14.86 2.90 -3.31
CA ASP A 294 -15.05 3.90 -2.26
C ASP A 294 -15.26 3.16 -0.93
N ASP A 295 -14.49 3.51 0.10
CA ASP A 295 -14.57 2.93 1.45
C ASP A 295 -14.39 1.40 1.51
N GLU A 296 -13.56 0.84 0.62
CA GLU A 296 -13.36 -0.62 0.53
C GLU A 296 -14.68 -1.39 0.29
N GLY A 297 -15.73 -0.71 -0.19
CA GLY A 297 -17.06 -1.26 -0.43
C GLY A 297 -18.05 -1.12 0.73
N GLU A 298 -17.71 -0.41 1.81
CA GLU A 298 -18.64 -0.13 2.90
C GLU A 298 -19.87 0.66 2.39
N GLY A 299 -21.08 0.18 2.72
CA GLY A 299 -22.33 0.75 2.20
C GLY A 299 -22.61 0.41 0.72
N GLY A 300 -21.82 -0.47 0.10
CA GLY A 300 -21.98 -0.95 -1.27
C GLY A 300 -20.82 -0.54 -2.17
N VAL A 301 -20.46 -1.41 -3.13
CA VAL A 301 -19.33 -1.18 -4.02
C VAL A 301 -19.65 -0.06 -5.00
N ARG A 302 -18.89 1.03 -4.90
CA ARG A 302 -18.88 2.13 -5.86
C ARG A 302 -17.47 2.24 -6.42
N ASN A 303 -17.33 2.13 -7.73
CA ASN A 303 -16.05 2.16 -8.42
C ASN A 303 -15.80 3.54 -9.06
N PRO A 304 -14.54 3.93 -9.29
CA PRO A 304 -14.25 5.12 -10.10
C PRO A 304 -14.71 4.89 -11.54
N ILE A 305 -14.86 5.97 -12.30
CA ILE A 305 -15.15 5.87 -13.74
C ILE A 305 -13.94 5.24 -14.44
N VAL A 306 -12.75 5.76 -14.13
CA VAL A 306 -11.46 5.28 -14.63
C VAL A 306 -10.45 5.37 -13.51
N SER A 307 -9.65 4.33 -13.39
CA SER A 307 -8.44 4.31 -12.57
C SER A 307 -7.22 4.39 -13.45
N THR A 308 -6.18 5.04 -12.93
CA THR A 308 -4.93 5.24 -13.67
C THR A 308 -3.71 4.98 -12.83
N VAL A 309 -2.60 4.62 -13.47
CA VAL A 309 -1.28 4.43 -12.88
C VAL A 309 -0.26 5.19 -13.73
N ILE A 310 0.26 6.32 -13.25
CA ILE A 310 1.43 6.97 -13.85
C ILE A 310 2.70 6.48 -13.16
N TYR A 311 3.57 5.88 -13.95
CA TYR A 311 4.85 5.35 -13.53
C TYR A 311 5.89 6.48 -13.44
N LEU A 312 6.27 6.85 -12.22
CA LEU A 312 7.29 7.88 -11.98
C LEU A 312 8.72 7.31 -12.10
N THR A 313 8.86 6.00 -11.92
CA THR A 313 10.07 5.23 -12.23
C THR A 313 9.73 4.09 -13.20
N GLY A 314 10.71 3.66 -13.99
CA GLY A 314 10.56 2.53 -14.91
C GLY A 314 11.62 1.45 -14.64
N GLY A 315 11.39 0.24 -15.15
CA GLY A 315 12.35 -0.89 -15.10
C GLY A 315 12.60 -1.48 -13.71
N VAL A 316 11.77 -1.16 -12.72
CA VAL A 316 11.74 -1.79 -11.39
C VAL A 316 10.29 -2.11 -11.04
N GLY A 317 10.08 -3.23 -10.33
CA GLY A 317 8.76 -3.78 -10.04
C GLY A 317 8.13 -4.49 -11.24
N GLY A 318 6.97 -5.10 -11.01
CA GLY A 318 6.23 -5.77 -12.07
C GLY A 318 5.10 -4.92 -12.68
N PRO A 319 4.48 -5.44 -13.74
CA PRO A 319 3.39 -4.77 -14.45
C PRO A 319 2.11 -4.67 -13.62
N THR A 320 1.31 -3.65 -13.92
CA THR A 320 -0.09 -3.64 -13.55
C THR A 320 -0.85 -4.61 -14.45
N LEU A 321 -1.51 -5.60 -13.87
CA LEU A 321 -2.41 -6.53 -14.54
C LEU A 321 -3.83 -5.97 -14.50
N VAL A 322 -4.48 -5.90 -15.66
CA VAL A 322 -5.89 -5.53 -15.81
C VAL A 322 -6.62 -6.67 -16.50
N THR A 323 -7.81 -7.01 -16.03
CA THR A 323 -8.64 -8.06 -16.62
C THR A 323 -9.99 -7.48 -17.09
N PRO A 324 -10.76 -8.18 -17.93
CA PRO A 324 -12.14 -7.80 -18.24
C PRO A 324 -13.15 -8.28 -17.17
N GLN A 325 -12.69 -8.84 -16.04
CA GLN A 325 -13.57 -9.39 -15.00
C GLN A 325 -14.22 -8.25 -14.22
N LEU A 326 -15.56 -8.26 -14.20
CA LEU A 326 -16.38 -7.33 -13.42
C LEU A 326 -16.73 -7.95 -12.06
N LEU A 327 -17.12 -7.10 -11.10
CA LEU A 327 -17.60 -7.55 -9.80
C LEU A 327 -18.82 -8.48 -9.95
N GLY A 328 -18.78 -9.65 -9.32
CA GLY A 328 -19.82 -10.69 -9.44
C GLY A 328 -19.87 -11.39 -10.81
N GLY A 329 -18.99 -11.02 -11.75
CA GLY A 329 -18.85 -11.67 -13.04
C GLY A 329 -18.05 -12.99 -12.98
N PRO A 330 -17.99 -13.73 -14.10
CA PRO A 330 -17.16 -14.92 -14.21
C PRO A 330 -15.67 -14.58 -14.18
N LEU A 331 -14.84 -15.57 -13.86
CA LEU A 331 -13.38 -15.46 -13.94
C LEU A 331 -12.92 -15.02 -15.33
N ALA A 332 -12.10 -13.97 -15.39
CA ALA A 332 -11.49 -13.52 -16.65
C ALA A 332 -10.55 -14.57 -17.24
N GLN A 333 -10.77 -14.98 -18.48
CA GLN A 333 -9.87 -15.93 -19.14
C GLN A 333 -8.56 -15.27 -19.62
N HIS A 334 -8.61 -13.99 -19.96
CA HIS A 334 -7.49 -13.21 -20.49
C HIS A 334 -7.35 -11.88 -19.76
N GLY A 335 -6.25 -11.19 -19.98
CA GLY A 335 -6.00 -9.87 -19.41
C GLY A 335 -4.91 -9.14 -20.16
N TRP A 336 -4.45 -8.04 -19.59
CA TRP A 336 -3.43 -7.18 -20.17
C TRP A 336 -2.46 -6.67 -19.11
N LEU A 337 -1.19 -6.60 -19.46
CA LEU A 337 -0.12 -6.09 -18.63
C LEU A 337 0.29 -4.70 -19.11
N VAL A 338 0.30 -3.74 -18.20
CA VAL A 338 0.92 -2.43 -18.40
C VAL A 338 2.26 -2.43 -17.69
N HIS A 339 3.35 -2.55 -18.45
CA HIS A 339 4.69 -2.61 -17.90
C HIS A 339 5.19 -1.24 -17.39
N PRO A 340 5.91 -1.18 -16.25
CA PRO A 340 6.44 0.06 -15.72
C PRO A 340 7.47 0.68 -16.66
N ARG A 341 7.18 1.89 -17.14
CA ARG A 341 8.09 2.75 -17.88
C ARG A 341 7.95 4.17 -17.36
N GLU A 342 9.05 4.87 -17.13
CA GLU A 342 8.98 6.25 -16.66
C GLU A 342 8.09 7.10 -17.58
N ASN A 343 7.20 7.88 -16.97
CA ASN A 343 6.20 8.73 -17.61
C ASN A 343 5.15 7.98 -18.46
N ARG A 344 4.98 6.67 -18.23
CA ARG A 344 3.87 5.90 -18.79
C ARG A 344 2.64 6.01 -17.90
N LEU A 345 1.49 6.29 -18.49
CA LEU A 345 0.18 6.26 -17.84
C LEU A 345 -0.58 5.02 -18.31
N GLY A 346 -0.84 4.06 -17.42
CA GLY A 346 -1.87 3.04 -17.61
C GLY A 346 -3.23 3.59 -17.18
N MET A 347 -4.29 3.27 -17.91
CA MET A 347 -5.66 3.71 -17.66
C MET A 347 -6.59 2.52 -17.85
N PHE A 348 -7.53 2.30 -16.94
CA PHE A 348 -8.50 1.22 -17.03
C PHE A 348 -9.83 1.60 -16.38
N THR A 349 -10.94 0.98 -16.81
CA THR A 349 -12.25 1.26 -16.22
C THR A 349 -12.25 0.86 -14.74
N GLY A 350 -12.84 1.67 -13.86
CA GLY A 350 -12.69 1.41 -12.42
C GLY A 350 -13.42 0.16 -11.91
N ASP A 351 -14.32 -0.40 -12.73
CA ASP A 351 -15.18 -1.55 -12.40
C ASP A 351 -14.56 -2.91 -12.72
N VAL A 352 -13.28 -2.96 -13.14
CA VAL A 352 -12.60 -4.21 -13.48
C VAL A 352 -11.59 -4.65 -12.42
N LEU A 353 -11.41 -5.97 -12.32
CA LEU A 353 -10.42 -6.58 -11.45
C LEU A 353 -9.01 -6.32 -12.00
N HIS A 354 -8.15 -5.80 -11.15
CA HIS A 354 -6.77 -5.46 -11.50
C HIS A 354 -5.84 -5.58 -10.29
N GLY A 355 -4.53 -5.53 -10.51
CA GLY A 355 -3.52 -5.58 -9.45
C GLY A 355 -2.12 -5.37 -10.01
N VAL A 356 -1.09 -5.62 -9.19
CA VAL A 356 0.31 -5.49 -9.58
C VAL A 356 1.00 -6.83 -9.42
N VAL A 357 1.52 -7.34 -10.53
CA VAL A 357 2.34 -8.56 -10.51
C VAL A 357 3.67 -8.23 -9.81
N PRO A 358 4.17 -9.07 -8.90
CA PRO A 358 5.51 -8.93 -8.33
C PRO A 358 6.60 -8.83 -9.40
N GLY A 359 7.63 -8.00 -9.16
CA GLY A 359 8.84 -8.00 -9.98
C GLY A 359 9.54 -9.35 -9.91
N ARG A 360 9.89 -9.92 -11.07
CA ARG A 360 10.49 -11.25 -11.14
C ARG A 360 12.00 -11.18 -10.90
N GLY A 361 12.47 -11.97 -9.94
CA GLY A 361 13.90 -12.15 -9.67
C GLY A 361 14.52 -11.00 -8.86
N PRO A 362 15.86 -10.92 -8.79
CA PRO A 362 16.55 -9.81 -8.15
C PRO A 362 16.22 -8.48 -8.85
N SER A 363 16.13 -7.39 -8.08
CA SER A 363 15.95 -6.07 -8.68
C SER A 363 17.08 -5.78 -9.67
N PRO A 364 16.78 -5.39 -10.92
CA PRO A 364 17.80 -5.00 -11.89
C PRO A 364 18.54 -3.72 -11.45
N ARG A 365 17.91 -2.93 -10.56
CA ARG A 365 18.47 -1.73 -9.94
C ARG A 365 18.29 -1.81 -8.42
N PRO A 366 19.26 -2.38 -7.69
CA PRO A 366 19.17 -2.52 -6.23
C PRO A 366 18.97 -1.17 -5.54
N GLY A 367 18.04 -1.11 -4.59
CA GLY A 367 17.70 0.12 -3.86
C GLY A 367 16.72 1.05 -4.57
N GLU A 368 16.44 0.83 -5.87
CA GLU A 368 15.37 1.55 -6.56
C GLU A 368 14.00 0.91 -6.28
N HIS A 369 12.97 1.77 -6.28
CA HIS A 369 11.58 1.40 -6.03
C HIS A 369 10.73 1.64 -7.29
N ARG A 370 9.64 0.89 -7.41
CA ARG A 370 8.52 1.18 -8.32
C ARG A 370 7.68 2.28 -7.68
N ILE A 371 7.86 3.51 -8.16
CA ILE A 371 7.13 4.67 -7.67
C ILE A 371 6.04 4.97 -8.69
N THR A 372 4.79 4.97 -8.23
CA THR A 372 3.64 5.26 -9.06
C THR A 372 2.78 6.29 -8.37
N LEU A 373 2.45 7.38 -9.06
CA LEU A 373 1.28 8.14 -8.70
C LEU A 373 0.14 7.42 -9.41
N MET A 374 -0.80 6.81 -8.70
CA MET A 374 -2.01 6.41 -9.40
C MET A 374 -2.99 7.59 -9.33
N VAL A 375 -4.07 7.63 -10.12
CA VAL A 375 -5.16 8.60 -9.94
C VAL A 375 -6.49 7.93 -10.28
N ALA A 376 -7.43 7.90 -9.33
CA ALA A 376 -8.79 7.42 -9.57
C ALA A 376 -9.74 8.59 -9.87
N PHE A 377 -10.51 8.52 -10.96
CA PHE A 377 -11.42 9.58 -11.41
C PHE A 377 -12.86 9.24 -11.09
N TRP A 378 -13.47 10.00 -10.18
CA TRP A 378 -14.79 9.71 -9.63
C TRP A 378 -15.84 10.71 -10.12
N ARG A 379 -17.05 10.21 -10.42
CA ARG A 379 -18.21 11.09 -10.61
C ARG A 379 -18.54 11.78 -9.30
N ASP A 380 -18.72 10.99 -8.24
CA ASP A 380 -18.95 11.44 -6.88
C ASP A 380 -18.22 10.48 -5.92
N ILE A 381 -17.59 11.02 -4.87
CA ILE A 381 -16.92 10.27 -3.80
C ILE A 381 -17.09 11.03 -2.48
N GLN A 382 -17.13 10.32 -1.35
CA GLN A 382 -17.26 10.96 -0.05
C GLN A 382 -15.91 11.34 0.54
N CYS A 383 -15.72 12.62 0.86
CA CYS A 383 -14.57 13.07 1.63
C CYS A 383 -14.74 12.67 3.10
N ARG A 384 -13.75 11.99 3.69
CA ARG A 384 -13.79 11.47 5.06
C ARG A 384 -12.68 12.06 5.91
N PRO A 385 -12.89 13.18 6.60
CA PRO A 385 -11.93 13.69 7.57
C PRO A 385 -11.77 12.68 8.72
N ARG A 386 -10.55 12.27 9.04
CA ARG A 386 -10.28 11.46 10.24
C ARG A 386 -10.06 12.35 11.45
N GLY A 387 -10.71 12.01 12.56
CA GLY A 387 -10.57 12.73 13.84
C GLY A 387 -9.31 12.36 14.64
N ASP A 388 -8.66 11.25 14.32
CA ASP A 388 -7.45 10.77 15.00
C ASP A 388 -6.15 11.46 14.50
N GLY A 389 -6.26 12.28 13.45
CA GLY A 389 -5.14 12.99 12.85
C GLY A 389 -4.14 12.08 12.12
N LEU A 390 -4.51 10.81 11.86
CA LEU A 390 -3.77 9.88 11.00
C LEU A 390 -4.25 10.00 9.55
N PRO A 391 -3.38 9.75 8.55
CA PRO A 391 -3.82 9.58 7.17
C PRO A 391 -4.81 8.42 7.02
N GLY A 392 -5.61 8.49 5.97
CA GLY A 392 -6.61 7.46 5.65
C GLY A 392 -7.19 7.67 4.26
N PRO A 393 -8.11 6.79 3.85
CA PRO A 393 -8.74 6.88 2.54
C PRO A 393 -9.57 8.16 2.42
N THR A 394 -9.49 8.77 1.24
CA THR A 394 -10.36 9.85 0.77
C THR A 394 -10.42 11.05 1.73
N GLN A 395 -9.29 11.46 2.28
CA GLN A 395 -9.22 12.60 3.18
C GLN A 395 -9.23 13.93 2.43
N PRO A 396 -9.63 15.04 3.09
CA PRO A 396 -9.39 16.36 2.53
C PRO A 396 -7.89 16.60 2.39
N PHE A 397 -7.46 17.19 1.27
CA PHE A 397 -6.07 17.61 1.12
C PHE A 397 -5.73 18.62 2.24
N PRO A 398 -4.58 18.48 2.94
CA PRO A 398 -4.23 19.41 4.01
C PRO A 398 -4.10 20.82 3.44
N THR A 399 -4.83 21.76 4.02
CA THR A 399 -4.62 23.18 3.72
C THR A 399 -3.49 23.69 4.61
N ALA A 400 -2.60 24.52 4.06
CA ALA A 400 -1.69 25.28 4.90
C ALA A 400 -2.52 26.00 5.97
N PRO A 401 -2.12 25.98 7.25
CA PRO A 401 -2.85 26.71 8.27
C PRO A 401 -2.98 28.16 7.81
N THR A 402 -4.22 28.59 7.56
CA THR A 402 -4.50 29.99 7.28
C THR A 402 -3.95 30.75 8.47
N ALA A 403 -2.93 31.59 8.26
CA ALA A 403 -2.44 32.45 9.32
C ALA A 403 -3.66 33.10 9.95
N ALA A 404 -3.88 32.87 11.25
CA ALA A 404 -5.05 33.40 11.93
C ALA A 404 -5.09 34.91 11.59
N PRO A 405 -6.23 35.44 11.13
CA PRO A 405 -6.30 36.85 10.75
C PRO A 405 -5.76 37.63 11.95
N ASP A 406 -4.65 38.34 11.74
CA ASP A 406 -4.00 39.13 12.77
C ASP A 406 -5.10 39.93 13.47
N ALA A 407 -5.37 39.59 14.73
CA ALA A 407 -6.32 40.30 15.55
C ALA A 407 -5.82 41.74 15.58
N SER A 408 -6.44 42.58 14.76
CA SER A 408 -6.00 43.94 14.56
C SER A 408 -6.05 44.64 15.92
N PRO A 409 -4.97 45.32 16.34
CA PRO A 409 -4.94 46.02 17.61
C PRO A 409 -5.76 47.32 17.48
N THR A 410 -7.08 47.20 17.48
CA THR A 410 -8.00 48.34 17.53
C THR A 410 -9.04 48.08 18.61
N ASP A 411 -8.78 48.61 19.81
CA ASP A 411 -9.75 49.27 20.71
C ASP A 411 -9.24 49.29 22.17
N ALA A 412 -8.12 49.98 22.40
CA ALA A 412 -7.64 50.31 23.76
C ALA A 412 -7.20 51.77 23.90
N ALA A 413 -7.84 52.69 23.17
CA ALA A 413 -7.62 54.13 23.33
C ALA A 413 -8.90 54.94 23.07
N ALA A 414 -9.89 54.81 23.97
CA ALA A 414 -10.96 55.78 24.10
C ALA A 414 -11.28 55.99 25.59
N GLY A 415 -10.66 57.01 26.18
CA GLY A 415 -10.92 57.36 27.58
C GLY A 415 -10.04 58.47 28.13
N ALA A 416 -10.14 59.70 27.60
CA ALA A 416 -9.98 60.92 28.40
C ALA A 416 -10.36 62.19 27.63
N ALA A 417 -11.14 63.03 28.32
CA ALA A 417 -11.33 64.48 28.16
C ALA A 417 -12.52 64.98 27.31
N ALA A 418 -13.51 65.49 28.06
CA ALA A 418 -14.64 66.30 27.65
C ALA A 418 -14.26 67.77 27.37
N ALA A 419 -15.01 68.46 26.49
CA ALA A 419 -15.71 69.73 26.78
C ALA A 419 -16.37 70.34 25.52
N ALA A 420 -17.68 70.62 25.65
CA ALA A 420 -18.48 71.73 25.12
C ALA A 420 -18.45 72.10 23.61
N ALA A 421 -19.62 72.04 22.93
CA ALA A 421 -20.49 73.22 22.67
C ALA A 421 -21.49 73.00 21.49
N SER A 422 -22.78 73.20 21.79
CA SER A 422 -23.87 73.81 20.99
C SER A 422 -24.24 73.39 19.54
N VAL A 423 -25.49 72.91 19.46
CA VAL A 423 -26.57 72.93 18.42
C VAL A 423 -26.66 74.28 17.62
N PRO A 424 -27.38 74.46 16.46
CA PRO A 424 -28.52 73.66 16.00
C PRO A 424 -28.85 73.45 14.48
N ALA A 425 -29.76 72.48 14.29
CA ALA A 425 -30.93 72.42 13.39
C ALA A 425 -30.79 72.31 11.85
N SER A 426 -31.34 71.23 11.27
CA SER A 426 -32.67 71.24 10.63
C SER A 426 -33.08 69.86 10.09
N CYS A 427 -34.26 69.38 10.50
CA CYS A 427 -35.07 68.35 9.82
C CYS A 427 -36.05 69.07 8.84
N PRO A 428 -36.85 68.39 7.97
CA PRO A 428 -37.95 67.52 8.42
C PRO A 428 -38.30 66.29 7.55
N ALA A 429 -38.92 65.32 8.26
CA ALA A 429 -40.09 64.48 7.90
C ALA A 429 -39.96 63.46 6.74
N SER A 430 -40.60 62.28 6.77
CA SER A 430 -41.87 61.89 7.39
C SER A 430 -42.06 60.36 7.53
N HIS A 431 -42.74 60.00 8.62
CA HIS A 431 -43.77 58.95 8.79
C HIS A 431 -43.41 57.45 8.66
N SER A 432 -43.99 56.51 9.40
CA SER A 432 -44.80 56.46 10.64
C SER A 432 -45.07 54.97 10.95
N SER A 433 -45.10 54.61 12.24
CA SER A 433 -45.95 53.57 12.89
C SER A 433 -45.79 52.08 12.46
N ALA A 434 -45.87 51.05 13.32
CA ALA A 434 -46.59 50.92 14.57
C ALA A 434 -46.09 49.71 15.44
N THR A 435 -46.18 49.91 16.76
CA THR A 435 -46.68 49.02 17.84
C THR A 435 -46.24 47.55 17.99
N GLY A 436 -45.81 47.23 19.23
CA GLY A 436 -45.93 45.88 19.82
C GLY A 436 -45.21 45.73 21.17
N CYS A 437 -45.93 45.93 22.27
CA CYS A 437 -45.45 45.76 23.65
C CYS A 437 -45.21 44.30 24.05
N ALA A 438 -44.27 44.08 24.99
CA ALA A 438 -44.51 43.49 26.32
C ALA A 438 -43.36 42.57 26.83
N SER A 439 -42.59 43.14 27.76
CA SER A 439 -42.19 42.61 29.09
C SER A 439 -41.62 41.20 29.29
N GLY A 440 -40.42 41.16 29.90
CA GLY A 440 -39.91 40.04 30.70
C GLY A 440 -38.71 40.49 31.55
N SER A 441 -38.92 40.68 32.85
CA SER A 441 -37.94 41.10 33.85
C SER A 441 -37.14 39.91 34.41
N GLY A 442 -35.87 40.11 34.76
CA GLY A 442 -35.11 39.17 35.59
C GLY A 442 -33.64 39.59 35.81
N PRO A 443 -33.12 39.69 37.06
CA PRO A 443 -31.91 40.45 37.38
C PRO A 443 -30.67 39.58 37.67
N GLY A 444 -29.49 40.21 37.69
CA GLY A 444 -28.45 39.87 38.68
C GLY A 444 -27.05 39.53 38.17
N SER A 445 -26.19 40.55 38.15
CA SER A 445 -24.86 40.60 38.80
C SER A 445 -23.87 39.42 38.69
N GLY A 446 -22.69 39.73 38.16
CA GLY A 446 -21.45 39.00 38.43
C GLY A 446 -20.25 39.54 37.63
N ALA A 447 -19.52 40.50 38.18
CA ALA A 447 -18.11 40.76 37.81
C ALA A 447 -17.23 39.67 38.47
N PRO A 448 -16.05 39.31 37.94
CA PRO A 448 -14.87 40.13 38.22
C PRO A 448 -13.72 40.12 37.19
N ASP A 449 -12.76 40.99 37.49
CA ASP A 449 -11.32 40.98 37.22
C ASP A 449 -10.71 41.48 35.89
N ALA A 450 -9.78 42.42 36.10
CA ALA A 450 -9.00 43.16 35.13
C ALA A 450 -7.81 42.34 34.58
N PRO A 451 -7.22 42.73 33.43
CA PRO A 451 -6.43 41.84 32.59
C PRO A 451 -4.96 41.75 33.01
N GLY A 452 -4.42 40.53 32.88
CA GLY A 452 -2.99 40.26 32.90
C GLY A 452 -2.28 40.70 31.62
N SER A 453 -1.00 40.99 31.77
CA SER A 453 -0.04 41.46 30.77
C SER A 453 -0.07 40.70 29.43
N PRO A 454 0.24 41.38 28.29
CA PRO A 454 0.26 40.75 26.99
C PRO A 454 1.36 39.67 26.91
N SER A 455 0.91 38.43 26.78
CA SER A 455 1.72 37.26 26.45
C SER A 455 2.46 37.49 25.14
N ALA A 456 3.75 37.13 25.12
CA ALA A 456 4.58 37.13 23.93
C ALA A 456 3.85 36.45 22.76
N ALA A 457 3.82 37.14 21.61
CA ALA A 457 3.20 36.65 20.39
C ALA A 457 3.75 35.26 20.05
N ALA A 458 2.87 34.25 20.10
CA ALA A 458 3.21 32.91 19.70
C ALA A 458 3.60 32.93 18.22
N ALA A 459 4.78 32.40 17.89
CA ALA A 459 5.21 32.24 16.52
C ALA A 459 4.12 31.48 15.73
N PRO A 460 3.87 31.86 14.45
CA PRO A 460 2.85 31.21 13.64
C PRO A 460 3.10 29.70 13.63
N ALA A 461 2.06 28.92 13.94
CA ALA A 461 2.13 27.47 13.98
C ALA A 461 2.66 26.98 12.63
N ALA A 462 3.89 26.44 12.63
CA ALA A 462 4.52 25.91 11.44
C ALA A 462 3.60 24.89 10.78
N CYS A 463 3.56 24.89 9.44
CA CYS A 463 2.82 23.88 8.69
C CYS A 463 3.22 22.50 9.23
N ARG A 464 2.24 21.71 9.67
CA ARG A 464 2.47 20.40 10.31
C ARG A 464 3.23 19.44 9.39
N TYR A 465 3.16 19.68 8.09
CA TYR A 465 3.67 18.78 7.06
C TYR A 465 4.73 19.47 6.20
N THR A 466 5.97 18.99 6.27
CA THR A 466 7.05 19.57 5.45
C THR A 466 6.95 19.10 4.00
N TRP A 467 6.35 17.93 3.75
CA TRP A 467 6.18 17.41 2.39
C TRP A 467 5.36 18.32 1.46
N MET A 468 4.50 19.18 2.02
CA MET A 468 3.67 20.09 1.22
C MET A 468 4.51 21.10 0.43
N THR A 469 5.68 21.51 0.94
CA THR A 469 6.56 22.41 0.19
C THR A 469 7.19 21.73 -1.01
N ASP A 470 7.46 20.43 -0.91
CA ASP A 470 8.04 19.63 -1.99
C ASP A 470 7.02 19.39 -3.13
N LEU A 471 5.72 19.50 -2.83
CA LEU A 471 4.62 19.36 -3.76
C LEU A 471 3.89 20.69 -4.03
N ALA A 472 4.55 21.83 -3.87
CA ALA A 472 3.95 23.13 -4.15
C ALA A 472 3.43 23.19 -5.62
N PRO A 473 2.23 23.75 -5.85
CA PRO A 473 1.74 23.93 -7.21
C PRO A 473 2.61 24.94 -7.96
N HIS A 474 2.76 24.76 -9.28
CA HIS A 474 3.50 25.72 -10.08
C HIS A 474 2.75 27.06 -10.15
N PRO A 475 3.43 28.21 -9.95
CA PRO A 475 2.79 29.53 -9.88
C PRO A 475 2.12 29.95 -11.19
N GLY A 476 2.67 29.52 -12.33
CA GLY A 476 2.05 29.69 -13.66
C GLY A 476 0.87 28.77 -13.96
N GLY A 477 0.32 28.06 -12.97
CA GLY A 477 -0.75 27.09 -13.17
C GLY A 477 -0.29 25.86 -13.97
N LEU A 478 -1.23 25.24 -14.69
CA LEU A 478 -0.96 24.03 -15.48
C LEU A 478 0.04 24.26 -16.61
N GLU A 479 -0.06 25.42 -17.28
CA GLU A 479 0.80 25.78 -18.41
C GLU A 479 2.26 26.00 -18.00
N GLY A 480 2.49 26.36 -16.73
CA GLY A 480 3.83 26.60 -16.22
C GLY A 480 4.72 25.36 -16.16
N TRP A 481 4.14 24.16 -16.22
CA TRP A 481 4.91 22.91 -16.32
C TRP A 481 5.41 22.60 -17.73
N GLY A 482 4.94 23.33 -18.75
CA GLY A 482 5.17 23.01 -20.15
C GLY A 482 4.18 21.97 -20.70
N ALA A 483 4.44 21.50 -21.93
CA ALA A 483 3.56 20.58 -22.63
C ALA A 483 3.90 19.10 -22.35
N ALA A 484 2.87 18.25 -22.30
CA ALA A 484 3.01 16.81 -22.40
C ALA A 484 2.91 16.37 -23.88
N SER A 485 3.42 15.18 -24.20
CA SER A 485 3.34 14.61 -25.54
C SER A 485 2.94 13.14 -25.43
N PRO A 486 1.66 12.86 -25.10
CA PRO A 486 1.20 11.50 -24.89
C PRO A 486 1.19 10.71 -26.20
N VAL A 487 1.85 9.55 -26.20
CA VAL A 487 1.91 8.61 -27.33
C VAL A 487 1.25 7.31 -26.91
N ASP A 488 0.24 6.85 -27.64
CA ASP A 488 -0.43 5.59 -27.36
C ASP A 488 0.54 4.40 -27.42
N VAL A 489 0.42 3.51 -26.45
CA VAL A 489 1.17 2.25 -26.38
C VAL A 489 0.20 1.12 -26.05
N ALA A 490 0.34 0.01 -26.78
CA ALA A 490 -0.49 -1.17 -26.58
C ALA A 490 -0.09 -1.88 -25.26
N PRO A 491 -1.04 -2.19 -24.37
CA PRO A 491 -0.81 -3.13 -23.28
C PRO A 491 -0.44 -4.52 -23.82
N THR A 492 0.36 -5.28 -23.07
CA THR A 492 0.75 -6.64 -23.46
C THR A 492 -0.38 -7.62 -23.13
N PRO A 493 -1.01 -8.30 -24.09
CA PRO A 493 -2.07 -9.25 -23.80
C PRO A 493 -1.50 -10.50 -23.10
N ILE A 494 -2.28 -11.06 -22.18
CA ILE A 494 -2.02 -12.39 -21.60
C ILE A 494 -3.22 -13.30 -21.86
N ALA A 495 -2.94 -14.51 -22.33
CA ALA A 495 -3.97 -15.45 -22.75
C ALA A 495 -4.64 -16.18 -21.58
N ARG A 496 -3.99 -16.22 -20.42
CA ARG A 496 -4.45 -16.92 -19.21
C ARG A 496 -4.15 -16.07 -17.99
N VAL A 497 -5.19 -15.68 -17.25
CA VAL A 497 -5.05 -14.99 -15.95
C VAL A 497 -5.01 -15.98 -14.80
N TRP A 498 -5.85 -17.01 -14.88
CA TRP A 498 -6.06 -17.98 -13.83
C TRP A 498 -5.55 -19.36 -14.24
N GLU A 499 -4.90 -20.01 -13.30
CA GLU A 499 -4.54 -21.41 -13.37
C GLU A 499 -4.72 -22.01 -11.99
N ARG A 500 -5.34 -23.19 -11.93
CA ARG A 500 -5.45 -23.90 -10.66
C ARG A 500 -4.11 -24.52 -10.32
N ALA A 501 -3.70 -24.38 -9.06
CA ALA A 501 -2.46 -24.97 -8.57
C ALA A 501 -2.45 -26.50 -8.65
N ASP A 502 -3.62 -27.14 -8.56
CA ASP A 502 -3.80 -28.60 -8.70
C ASP A 502 -3.86 -29.08 -10.17
N GLY A 503 -3.77 -28.17 -11.15
CA GLY A 503 -3.89 -28.48 -12.57
C GLY A 503 -5.30 -28.84 -13.04
N GLY A 504 -6.31 -28.76 -12.16
CA GLY A 504 -7.71 -29.00 -12.53
C GLY A 504 -8.30 -27.88 -13.39
N GLU A 505 -9.55 -28.08 -13.85
CA GLU A 505 -10.31 -27.01 -14.50
C GLU A 505 -10.84 -26.00 -13.46
N ALA A 506 -10.67 -24.71 -13.76
CA ALA A 506 -11.26 -23.63 -12.98
C ALA A 506 -12.78 -23.80 -12.94
N GLN A 507 -13.34 -23.96 -11.73
CA GLN A 507 -14.79 -24.08 -11.58
C GLN A 507 -15.45 -22.77 -12.04
N PRO A 508 -16.52 -22.82 -12.85
CA PRO A 508 -17.28 -21.62 -13.19
C PRO A 508 -17.92 -21.05 -11.93
N GLY A 509 -17.45 -19.88 -11.49
CA GLY A 509 -17.98 -19.23 -10.31
C GLY A 509 -17.25 -17.93 -10.02
N ALA A 510 -17.99 -16.92 -9.57
CA ALA A 510 -17.42 -15.65 -9.18
C ALA A 510 -16.49 -15.87 -7.99
N VAL A 511 -15.27 -15.35 -8.10
CA VAL A 511 -14.49 -15.03 -6.91
C VAL A 511 -15.26 -13.91 -6.23
N GLN A 512 -15.88 -14.19 -5.09
CA GLN A 512 -16.53 -13.15 -4.30
C GLN A 512 -15.48 -12.12 -3.86
N TYR A 513 -15.90 -10.90 -3.52
CA TYR A 513 -14.97 -9.82 -3.17
C TYR A 513 -14.04 -10.22 -2.01
N ASP A 514 -14.55 -10.98 -1.06
CA ASP A 514 -13.84 -11.62 0.06
C ASP A 514 -12.98 -12.83 -0.34
N ALA A 515 -13.24 -13.42 -1.51
CA ALA A 515 -12.45 -14.52 -2.08
C ALA A 515 -11.36 -14.03 -3.05
N CYS A 516 -11.35 -12.74 -3.43
CA CYS A 516 -10.26 -12.14 -4.19
C CYS A 516 -9.06 -12.12 -3.25
N PHE A 517 -8.26 -13.19 -3.34
CA PHE A 517 -7.19 -13.42 -2.40
C PHE A 517 -6.27 -12.22 -2.41
N GLN A 518 -6.16 -11.63 -1.23
CA GLN A 518 -5.20 -10.61 -0.88
C GLN A 518 -3.78 -11.23 -0.79
N GLY A 519 -3.32 -11.94 -1.81
CA GLY A 519 -1.94 -12.42 -1.86
C GLY A 519 -1.50 -12.91 -3.23
N PHE A 520 -0.25 -12.62 -3.57
CA PHE A 520 0.51 -13.32 -4.61
C PHE A 520 1.46 -14.30 -3.95
#